data_AF-M0P8Q9-F1
#
_entry.id   AF-M0P8Q9-F1
#
_cell.length_a   1.000
_cell.length_b   1.000
_cell.length_c   1.000
_cell.angle_alpha   90.00
_cell.angle_beta   90.00
_cell.angle_gamma   90.00
#
_symmetry.space_group_name_H-M   'P 1'
#
loop_
_entity.id
_entity.type
_entity.pdbx_description
1 polymer ?
#
loop_
_entity_poly.entity_id
_entity_poly.type
_entity_poly.pdbx_seq_one_letter_code
_entity_poly.pdbx_strand_id
1 'polypeptide(L)'
;MSDPDPDTDAPEAEAGPTVVLLDVLPNGRPDDDRPPHRKSPVAYGLGTASFRLYELSLTDEADVSVSDWIDIDGPSVGRYHEVSVDDITRNAAAEIEYAVADIVESDEQRFVDFYNEAGPITLRLHQLNLLPGVGKKLRNSVLDERKRGPFESFEEVSERVPGLHRPRDVIVERIVEEIREEDLKYRRFAGREE
;
A
#
# COMPACT_ATOMS: atom_id res chain seq x y z
N MET A 1 48.20 -24.07 4.10
CA MET A 1 47.96 -22.63 4.04
C MET A 1 46.49 -22.49 3.78
N SER A 2 45.75 -22.10 4.81
CA SER A 2 44.32 -21.88 4.73
C SER A 2 44.14 -20.42 4.34
N ASP A 3 43.59 -20.18 3.15
CA ASP A 3 43.02 -18.89 2.82
C ASP A 3 41.62 -18.83 3.45
N PRO A 4 41.31 -17.79 4.25
CA PRO A 4 39.94 -17.53 4.66
C PRO A 4 39.25 -16.67 3.59
N ASP A 5 38.09 -17.13 3.11
CA ASP A 5 37.13 -16.32 2.35
C ASP A 5 36.69 -15.09 3.18
N PRO A 6 36.74 -13.87 2.63
CA PRO A 6 36.18 -12.69 3.27
C PRO A 6 35.01 -12.16 2.46
N ASP A 7 33.96 -12.95 2.23
CA ASP A 7 32.66 -12.40 1.84
C ASP A 7 31.75 -12.46 3.07
N THR A 8 31.93 -11.42 3.89
CA THR A 8 31.00 -11.04 4.94
C THR A 8 29.71 -10.62 4.25
N ASP A 9 28.65 -11.41 4.45
CA ASP A 9 27.26 -10.95 4.33
C ASP A 9 27.12 -9.72 5.22
N ALA A 10 27.31 -8.54 4.63
CA ALA A 10 26.83 -7.32 5.23
C ALA A 10 25.30 -7.41 5.20
N PRO A 11 24.60 -7.19 6.32
CA PRO A 11 23.15 -7.08 6.25
C PRO A 11 22.85 -5.94 5.28
N GLU A 12 22.12 -6.24 4.20
CA GLU A 12 21.46 -5.22 3.39
C GLU A 12 20.75 -4.32 4.41
N ALA A 13 21.21 -3.07 4.54
CA ALA A 13 20.56 -2.12 5.40
C ALA A 13 19.09 -2.09 4.97
N GLU A 14 18.18 -2.47 5.87
CA GLU A 14 16.75 -2.46 5.59
C GLU A 14 16.41 -1.06 5.11
N ALA A 15 16.18 -0.92 3.81
CA ALA A 15 15.75 0.36 3.23
C ALA A 15 14.43 0.71 3.90
N GLY A 16 14.29 1.97 4.31
CA GLY A 16 13.09 2.46 4.98
C GLY A 16 11.84 2.20 4.12
N PRO A 17 10.64 2.23 4.72
CA PRO A 17 9.43 1.99 3.96
C PRO A 17 9.31 3.06 2.86
N THR A 18 9.18 2.60 1.62
CA THR A 18 8.92 3.49 0.48
C THR A 18 7.50 4.03 0.58
N VAL A 19 7.34 5.32 0.31
CA VAL A 19 6.04 6.01 0.32
C VAL A 19 5.78 6.67 -1.04
N VAL A 20 4.53 6.64 -1.48
CA VAL A 20 4.04 7.43 -2.63
C VAL A 20 3.43 8.72 -2.10
N LEU A 21 3.87 9.87 -2.58
CA LEU A 21 3.37 11.17 -2.13
C LEU A 21 1.95 11.43 -2.64
N LEU A 22 1.03 11.72 -1.72
CA LEU A 22 -0.38 12.02 -1.97
C LEU A 22 -0.63 13.53 -2.10
N ASP A 23 0.13 14.35 -1.37
CA ASP A 23 -0.02 15.81 -1.39
C ASP A 23 1.28 16.45 -0.89
N VAL A 24 1.65 17.61 -1.45
CA VAL A 24 2.83 18.38 -1.03
C VAL A 24 2.39 19.80 -0.70
N LEU A 25 2.73 20.25 0.50
CA LEU A 25 2.40 21.56 1.06
C LEU A 25 3.70 22.36 1.29
N PRO A 26 4.19 23.11 0.28
CA PRO A 26 5.46 23.85 0.39
C PRO A 26 5.49 24.88 1.53
N ASN A 27 4.31 25.40 1.92
CA ASN A 27 4.18 26.40 2.97
C ASN A 27 3.72 25.80 4.33
N GLY A 28 3.75 24.47 4.47
CA GLY A 28 3.24 23.75 5.63
C GLY A 28 1.71 23.68 5.69
N ARG A 29 1.18 23.11 6.78
CA ARG A 29 -0.28 22.96 6.98
C ARG A 29 -0.98 24.34 6.99
N PRO A 30 -2.17 24.45 6.35
CA PRO A 30 -2.95 25.68 6.38
C PRO A 30 -3.43 26.03 7.80
N ASP A 31 -3.74 25.02 8.61
CA ASP A 31 -4.20 25.16 10.00
C ASP A 31 -3.04 25.30 11.00
N ASP A 32 -1.80 25.44 10.51
CA ASP A 32 -0.64 25.74 11.36
C ASP A 32 -0.61 27.23 11.71
N ASP A 33 -0.92 27.58 12.96
CA ASP A 33 -0.92 28.97 13.44
C ASP A 33 0.48 29.55 13.71
N ARG A 34 1.55 28.75 13.53
CA ARG A 34 2.93 29.23 13.70
C ARG A 34 3.28 30.29 12.65
N PRO A 35 4.16 31.25 12.97
CA PRO A 35 4.65 32.23 12.00
C PRO A 35 5.26 31.56 10.75
N PRO A 36 5.12 32.15 9.54
CA PRO A 36 5.59 31.53 8.28
C PRO A 36 7.06 31.08 8.30
N HIS A 37 7.94 31.82 8.97
CA HIS A 37 9.37 31.49 9.11
C HIS A 37 9.66 30.28 10.02
N ARG A 38 8.64 29.69 10.64
CA ARG A 38 8.72 28.46 11.46
C ARG A 38 7.91 27.32 10.87
N LYS A 39 7.24 27.55 9.73
CA LYS A 39 6.53 26.51 9.00
C LYS A 39 7.55 25.77 8.13
N SER A 40 7.59 24.46 8.27
CA SER A 40 8.37 23.59 7.40
C SER A 40 7.46 23.05 6.31
N PRO A 41 7.99 22.76 5.11
CA PRO A 41 7.22 22.07 4.08
C PRO A 41 6.79 20.69 4.59
N VAL A 42 5.55 20.31 4.27
CA VAL A 42 4.95 19.05 4.70
C VAL A 42 4.46 18.29 3.48
N ALA A 43 4.57 16.97 3.49
CA ALA A 43 3.91 16.11 2.52
C ALA A 43 3.14 15.00 3.22
N TYR A 44 2.10 14.49 2.56
CA TYR A 44 1.44 13.26 2.97
C TYR A 44 1.85 12.14 2.03
N GLY A 45 2.14 10.96 2.57
CA GLY A 45 2.56 9.79 1.80
C GLY A 45 1.79 8.54 2.19
N LEU A 46 1.68 7.60 1.24
CA LEU A 46 1.11 6.28 1.44
C LEU A 46 2.23 5.23 1.34
N GLY A 47 2.45 4.48 2.41
CA GLY A 47 3.44 3.39 2.43
C GLY A 47 3.08 2.27 1.45
N THR A 48 4.03 1.88 0.62
CA THR A 48 3.82 0.87 -0.44
C THR A 48 3.66 -0.55 0.13
N ALA A 49 4.31 -0.84 1.25
CA ALA A 49 4.28 -2.16 1.88
C ALA A 49 3.04 -2.40 2.74
N SER A 50 2.62 -1.42 3.55
CA SER A 50 1.56 -1.60 4.56
C SER A 50 0.33 -0.72 4.37
N PHE A 51 0.32 0.14 3.33
CA PHE A 51 -0.73 1.14 3.08
C PHE A 51 -1.00 2.06 4.28
N ARG A 52 -0.01 2.27 5.15
CA ARG A 52 -0.06 3.25 6.23
C ARG A 52 0.12 4.65 5.67
N LEU A 53 -0.57 5.61 6.26
CA LEU A 53 -0.47 7.02 5.90
C LEU A 53 0.57 7.70 6.78
N TYR A 54 1.39 8.54 6.18
CA TYR A 54 2.44 9.28 6.88
C TYR A 54 2.31 10.77 6.60
N GLU A 55 2.52 11.58 7.64
CA GLU A 55 2.94 12.96 7.47
C GLU A 55 4.47 13.03 7.49
N LEU A 56 5.03 13.68 6.47
CA LEU A 56 6.45 13.90 6.29
C LEU A 56 6.75 15.39 6.45
N SER A 57 7.70 15.74 7.32
CA SER A 57 8.37 17.04 7.31
C SER A 57 9.50 16.96 6.28
N LEU A 58 9.40 17.73 5.21
CA LEU A 58 10.41 17.74 4.16
C LEU A 58 11.59 18.63 4.52
N THR A 59 12.77 18.32 3.99
CA THR A 59 13.95 19.17 4.09
C THR A 59 13.84 20.38 3.15
N ASP A 60 14.59 21.45 3.43
CA ASP A 60 14.56 22.68 2.62
C ASP A 60 15.07 22.46 1.17
N GLU A 61 15.77 21.35 0.94
CA GLU A 61 16.37 20.96 -0.35
C GLU A 61 15.53 19.90 -1.09
N ALA A 62 14.42 19.45 -0.51
CA ALA A 62 13.57 18.43 -1.10
C ALA A 62 12.86 18.97 -2.37
N ASP A 63 13.20 18.39 -3.51
CA ASP A 63 12.50 18.59 -4.79
C ASP A 63 11.62 17.36 -5.04
N VAL A 64 10.39 17.42 -4.52
CA VAL A 64 9.41 16.31 -4.57
C VAL A 64 8.04 16.81 -4.99
N SER A 65 7.31 15.96 -5.70
CA SER A 65 5.99 16.20 -6.26
C SER A 65 4.99 15.12 -5.85
N VAL A 66 3.70 15.42 -6.02
CA VAL A 66 2.65 14.39 -5.88
C VAL A 66 2.93 13.24 -6.85
N SER A 67 2.62 12.02 -6.40
CA SER A 67 2.90 10.75 -7.07
C SER A 67 4.37 10.31 -7.09
N ASP A 68 5.31 11.09 -6.53
CA ASP A 68 6.69 10.64 -6.39
C ASP A 68 6.80 9.51 -5.36
N TRP A 69 7.69 8.56 -5.65
CA TRP A 69 8.03 7.44 -4.78
C TRP A 69 9.34 7.77 -4.08
N ILE A 70 9.30 7.91 -2.75
CA ILE A 70 10.48 8.28 -1.96
C ILE A 70 10.72 7.29 -0.82
N ASP A 71 11.98 7.13 -0.47
CA ASP A 71 12.37 6.48 0.79
C ASP A 71 12.08 7.44 1.95
N ILE A 72 11.31 6.98 2.95
CA ILE A 72 10.96 7.79 4.11
C ILE A 72 12.18 8.08 5.01
N ASP A 73 13.21 7.25 4.95
CA ASP A 73 14.49 7.44 5.64
C ASP A 73 15.53 8.13 4.74
N GLY A 74 15.09 8.58 3.55
CA GLY A 74 15.89 9.29 2.57
C GLY A 74 16.14 10.76 2.92
N PRO A 75 17.06 11.43 2.17
CA PRO A 75 17.51 12.79 2.47
C PRO A 75 16.44 13.88 2.30
N SER A 76 15.35 13.57 1.57
CA SER A 76 14.23 14.50 1.36
C SER A 76 13.32 14.61 2.59
N VAL A 77 13.43 13.68 3.55
CA VAL A 77 12.57 13.59 4.73
C VAL A 77 13.38 13.92 5.99
N GLY A 78 12.93 14.91 6.76
CA GLY A 78 13.54 15.27 8.04
C GLY A 78 12.95 14.52 9.24
N ARG A 79 11.63 14.38 9.27
CA ARG A 79 10.89 13.63 10.29
C ARG A 79 9.58 13.14 9.69
N TYR A 80 9.12 11.98 10.12
CA TYR A 80 7.78 11.49 9.79
C TYR A 80 7.05 10.94 11.01
N HIS A 81 5.74 10.81 10.89
CA HIS A 81 4.89 10.04 11.81
C HIS A 81 3.67 9.50 11.07
N GLU A 82 3.12 8.41 11.56
CA GLU A 82 1.87 7.83 11.04
C GLU A 82 0.68 8.73 11.39
N VAL A 83 -0.26 8.85 10.46
CA VAL A 83 -1.48 9.65 10.59
C VAL A 83 -2.69 8.84 10.13
N SER A 84 -3.90 9.21 10.57
CA SER A 84 -5.12 8.58 10.09
C SER A 84 -5.66 9.30 8.84
N VAL A 85 -6.64 8.70 8.16
CA VAL A 85 -7.30 9.33 7.00
C VAL A 85 -8.04 10.63 7.38
N ASP A 86 -8.40 10.81 8.65
CA ASP A 86 -9.05 12.03 9.13
C ASP A 86 -8.05 13.18 9.36
N ASP A 87 -6.76 12.87 9.44
CA ASP A 87 -5.69 13.83 9.72
C ASP A 87 -5.02 14.41 8.46
N ILE A 88 -5.37 13.90 7.27
CA ILE A 88 -4.80 14.31 5.98
C ILE A 88 -5.66 15.36 5.27
N THR A 89 -5.11 16.00 4.23
CA THR A 89 -5.86 16.98 3.43
C THR A 89 -6.90 16.29 2.56
N ARG A 90 -7.93 17.05 2.15
CA ARG A 90 -8.90 16.59 1.13
C ARG A 90 -8.22 16.22 -0.19
N ASN A 91 -7.11 16.88 -0.53
CA ASN A 91 -6.35 16.58 -1.73
C ASN A 91 -5.68 15.21 -1.59
N ALA A 92 -4.93 15.01 -0.50
CA ALA A 92 -4.30 13.71 -0.20
C ALA A 92 -5.32 12.56 -0.16
N ALA A 93 -6.49 12.77 0.44
CA ALA A 93 -7.55 11.77 0.53
C ALA A 93 -8.15 11.39 -0.85
N ALA A 94 -8.17 12.32 -1.79
CA ALA A 94 -8.61 12.07 -3.17
C ALA A 94 -7.56 11.29 -3.96
N GLU A 95 -6.27 11.48 -3.67
CA GLU A 95 -5.15 10.79 -4.33
C GLU A 95 -4.95 9.34 -3.87
N ILE A 96 -5.51 8.93 -2.72
CA ILE A 96 -5.35 7.57 -2.18
C ILE A 96 -5.71 6.48 -3.22
N GLU A 97 -6.82 6.64 -3.93
CA GLU A 97 -7.29 5.62 -4.87
C GLU A 97 -6.31 5.44 -6.04
N TYR A 98 -5.77 6.54 -6.56
CA TYR A 98 -4.77 6.53 -7.62
C TYR A 98 -3.45 5.92 -7.14
N ALA A 99 -2.96 6.35 -5.97
CA ALA A 99 -1.73 5.82 -5.38
C ALA A 99 -1.84 4.30 -5.10
N VAL A 100 -2.97 3.84 -4.57
CA VAL A 100 -3.21 2.39 -4.37
C VAL A 100 -3.20 1.65 -5.70
N ALA A 101 -3.85 2.19 -6.73
CA ALA A 101 -3.88 1.58 -8.06
C ALA A 101 -2.46 1.45 -8.64
N ASP A 102 -1.63 2.48 -8.50
CA ASP A 102 -0.24 2.49 -8.98
C ASP A 102 0.64 1.50 -8.19
N ILE A 103 0.45 1.41 -6.87
CA ILE A 103 1.14 0.42 -6.03
C ILE A 103 0.76 -1.01 -6.44
N VAL A 104 -0.52 -1.26 -6.68
CA VAL A 104 -1.02 -2.59 -7.08
C VAL A 104 -0.52 -2.99 -8.47
N GLU A 105 -0.36 -2.03 -9.37
CA GLU A 105 0.19 -2.26 -10.71
C GLU A 105 1.70 -2.49 -10.69
N SER A 106 2.42 -1.75 -9.85
CA SER A 106 3.88 -1.86 -9.73
C SER A 106 4.33 -3.16 -9.05
N ASP A 107 3.47 -3.75 -8.22
CA ASP A 107 3.73 -4.99 -7.48
C ASP A 107 2.60 -6.01 -7.71
N GLU A 108 2.26 -6.24 -8.98
CA GLU A 108 1.15 -7.12 -9.38
C GLU A 108 1.23 -8.50 -8.73
N GLN A 109 2.41 -9.12 -8.69
CA GLN A 109 2.60 -10.47 -8.19
C GLN A 109 2.12 -10.61 -6.74
N ARG A 110 2.45 -9.64 -5.87
CA ARG A 110 2.01 -9.63 -4.47
C ARG A 110 0.49 -9.70 -4.32
N PHE A 111 -0.25 -9.06 -5.22
CA PHE A 111 -1.71 -9.03 -5.16
C PHE A 111 -2.36 -10.20 -5.91
N VAL A 112 -1.69 -10.74 -6.93
CA VAL A 112 -2.05 -12.03 -7.54
C VAL A 112 -1.90 -13.17 -6.53
N ASP A 113 -0.84 -13.13 -5.72
CA ASP A 113 -0.60 -14.10 -4.65
C ASP A 113 -1.72 -14.12 -3.61
N PHE A 114 -2.42 -13.00 -3.40
CA PHE A 114 -3.64 -13.02 -2.58
C PHE A 114 -4.69 -14.00 -3.13
N TYR A 115 -4.92 -14.06 -4.45
CA TYR A 115 -5.85 -15.04 -5.03
C TYR A 115 -5.35 -16.47 -4.86
N ASN A 116 -4.05 -16.68 -4.98
CA ASN A 116 -3.40 -17.99 -4.85
C ASN A 116 -3.43 -18.52 -3.40
N GLU A 117 -3.21 -17.63 -2.43
CA GLU A 117 -2.92 -18.00 -1.05
C GLU A 117 -4.09 -17.76 -0.09
N ALA A 118 -5.06 -16.93 -0.45
CA ALA A 118 -6.17 -16.57 0.42
C ALA A 118 -6.83 -17.82 1.03
N GLY A 119 -7.02 -17.81 2.35
CA GLY A 119 -7.51 -18.92 3.14
C GLY A 119 -8.80 -18.64 3.92
N PRO A 120 -9.30 -19.65 4.66
CA PRO A 120 -10.43 -19.46 5.56
C PRO A 120 -10.04 -18.59 6.77
N ILE A 121 -10.90 -17.61 7.09
CA ILE A 121 -10.82 -16.82 8.34
C ILE A 121 -11.58 -17.54 9.46
N THR A 122 -12.75 -18.08 9.13
CA THR A 122 -13.57 -18.91 10.03
C THR A 122 -14.18 -20.08 9.25
N LEU A 123 -14.90 -20.97 9.92
CA LEU A 123 -15.65 -22.06 9.26
C LEU A 123 -16.67 -21.55 8.20
N ARG A 124 -17.09 -20.28 8.27
CA ARG A 124 -18.10 -19.69 7.36
C ARG A 124 -17.58 -18.52 6.53
N LEU A 125 -16.37 -18.01 6.82
CA LEU A 125 -15.81 -16.82 6.18
C LEU A 125 -14.44 -17.11 5.60
N HIS A 126 -14.20 -16.68 4.37
CA HIS A 126 -12.94 -16.84 3.65
C HIS A 126 -12.36 -15.47 3.31
N GLN A 127 -11.04 -15.33 3.21
CA GLN A 127 -10.37 -14.06 2.89
C GLN A 127 -10.84 -13.47 1.55
N LEU A 128 -10.99 -14.30 0.51
CA LEU A 128 -11.60 -13.87 -0.77
C LEU A 128 -13.00 -13.25 -0.63
N ASN A 129 -13.78 -13.59 0.41
CA ASN A 129 -15.09 -12.94 0.62
C ASN A 129 -14.98 -11.51 1.14
N LEU A 130 -13.77 -11.06 1.53
CA LEU A 130 -13.53 -9.67 1.90
C LEU A 130 -13.48 -8.77 0.67
N LEU A 131 -13.19 -9.32 -0.52
CA LEU A 131 -13.16 -8.54 -1.75
C LEU A 131 -14.57 -8.09 -2.14
N PRO A 132 -14.79 -6.80 -2.46
CA PRO A 132 -16.04 -6.28 -2.98
C PRO A 132 -16.57 -7.12 -4.15
N GLY A 133 -17.85 -7.47 -4.09
CA GLY A 133 -18.52 -8.28 -5.11
C GLY A 133 -18.19 -9.79 -5.11
N VAL A 134 -17.20 -10.26 -4.33
CA VAL A 134 -16.80 -11.69 -4.32
C VAL A 134 -17.63 -12.50 -3.32
N GLY A 135 -18.79 -12.96 -3.79
CA GLY A 135 -19.64 -13.90 -3.05
C GLY A 135 -19.20 -15.36 -3.14
N LYS A 136 -20.00 -16.27 -2.54
CA LYS A 136 -19.76 -17.73 -2.52
C LYS A 136 -19.42 -18.33 -3.89
N LYS A 137 -20.11 -17.89 -4.95
CA LYS A 137 -19.93 -18.41 -6.33
C LYS A 137 -18.54 -18.05 -6.87
N LEU A 138 -18.17 -16.77 -6.82
CA LEU A 138 -16.87 -16.30 -7.31
C LEU A 138 -15.73 -16.86 -6.47
N ARG A 139 -15.84 -16.83 -5.13
CA ARG A 139 -14.86 -17.46 -4.25
C ARG A 139 -14.59 -18.92 -4.63
N ASN A 140 -15.65 -19.73 -4.77
CA ASN A 140 -15.47 -21.14 -5.11
C ASN A 140 -14.82 -21.31 -6.50
N SER A 141 -15.15 -20.44 -7.46
CA SER A 141 -14.55 -20.45 -8.79
C SER A 141 -13.04 -20.17 -8.73
N VAL A 142 -12.61 -19.14 -7.99
CA VAL A 142 -11.18 -18.85 -7.73
C VAL A 142 -10.49 -20.06 -7.09
N LEU A 143 -11.10 -20.64 -6.05
CA LEU A 143 -10.52 -21.80 -5.34
C LEU A 143 -10.38 -23.04 -6.22
N ASP A 144 -11.31 -23.26 -7.16
CA ASP A 144 -11.26 -24.41 -8.06
C ASP A 144 -10.27 -24.20 -9.19
N GLU A 145 -10.16 -22.97 -9.72
CA GLU A 145 -9.16 -22.65 -10.74
C GLU A 145 -7.74 -22.74 -10.18
N ARG A 146 -7.45 -22.16 -9.02
CA ARG A 146 -6.07 -22.19 -8.47
C ARG A 146 -5.56 -23.60 -8.12
N LYS A 147 -6.47 -24.57 -7.93
CA LYS A 147 -6.08 -26.00 -7.77
C LYS A 147 -5.49 -26.60 -9.04
N ARG A 148 -5.83 -26.04 -10.21
CA ARG A 148 -5.28 -26.47 -11.51
C ARG A 148 -3.90 -25.90 -11.78
N GLY A 149 -3.51 -24.87 -11.03
CA GLY A 149 -2.24 -24.16 -11.09
C GLY A 149 -2.40 -22.76 -10.49
N PRO A 150 -1.35 -22.16 -9.91
CA PRO A 150 -1.41 -20.77 -9.45
C PRO A 150 -1.74 -19.83 -10.62
N PHE A 151 -2.24 -18.64 -10.31
CA PHE A 151 -2.31 -17.53 -11.25
C PHE A 151 -0.97 -16.79 -11.26
N GLU A 152 -0.53 -16.35 -12.43
CA GLU A 152 0.71 -15.58 -12.65
C GLU A 152 0.42 -14.09 -12.88
N SER A 153 -0.82 -13.71 -13.23
CA SER A 153 -1.22 -12.32 -13.47
C SER A 153 -2.70 -12.06 -13.18
N PHE A 154 -3.08 -10.79 -13.04
CA PHE A 154 -4.47 -10.36 -12.99
C PHE A 154 -5.23 -10.70 -14.26
N GLU A 155 -4.57 -10.62 -15.42
CA GLU A 155 -5.15 -11.03 -16.70
C GLU A 155 -5.56 -12.51 -16.62
N GLU A 156 -4.68 -13.37 -16.15
CA GLU A 156 -4.95 -14.81 -16.03
C GLU A 156 -6.08 -15.11 -15.03
N VAL A 157 -6.16 -14.37 -13.91
CA VAL A 157 -7.30 -14.46 -12.98
C VAL A 157 -8.61 -14.15 -13.71
N SER A 158 -8.63 -13.07 -14.51
CA SER A 158 -9.85 -12.64 -15.21
C SER A 158 -10.28 -13.60 -16.32
N GLU A 159 -9.32 -14.22 -17.01
CA GLU A 159 -9.57 -15.21 -18.07
C GLU A 159 -10.09 -16.53 -17.51
N ARG A 160 -9.47 -17.02 -16.42
CA ARG A 160 -9.77 -18.33 -15.84
C ARG A 160 -10.99 -18.32 -14.93
N VAL A 161 -11.33 -17.20 -14.30
CA VAL A 161 -12.41 -17.11 -13.30
C VAL A 161 -13.64 -16.39 -13.89
N PRO A 162 -14.67 -17.11 -14.37
CA PRO A 162 -15.83 -16.48 -15.00
C PRO A 162 -16.58 -15.56 -14.04
N GLY A 163 -16.76 -14.31 -14.44
CA GLY A 163 -17.47 -13.29 -13.68
C GLY A 163 -16.59 -12.42 -12.78
N LEU A 164 -15.28 -12.71 -12.68
CA LEU A 164 -14.30 -11.81 -12.05
C LEU A 164 -13.55 -11.03 -13.13
N HIS A 165 -14.23 -10.09 -13.77
CA HIS A 165 -13.68 -9.36 -14.93
C HIS A 165 -12.63 -8.30 -14.57
N ARG A 166 -12.56 -7.91 -13.29
CA ARG A 166 -11.74 -6.81 -12.79
C ARG A 166 -11.02 -7.19 -11.49
N PRO A 167 -10.12 -8.19 -11.52
CA PRO A 167 -9.46 -8.67 -10.31
C PRO A 167 -8.55 -7.60 -9.67
N ARG A 168 -7.87 -6.77 -10.48
CA ARG A 168 -7.13 -5.62 -9.97
C ARG A 168 -8.03 -4.64 -9.21
N ASP A 169 -9.12 -4.20 -9.85
CA ASP A 169 -9.99 -3.16 -9.27
C ASP A 169 -10.60 -3.59 -7.94
N VAL A 170 -11.04 -4.86 -7.80
CA VAL A 170 -11.60 -5.33 -6.51
C VAL A 170 -10.56 -5.38 -5.39
N ILE A 171 -9.28 -5.54 -5.72
CA ILE A 171 -8.18 -5.44 -4.75
C ILE A 171 -7.97 -3.98 -4.35
N VAL A 172 -7.91 -3.07 -5.34
CA VAL A 172 -7.80 -1.63 -5.10
C VAL A 172 -8.95 -1.12 -4.22
N GLU A 173 -10.19 -1.43 -4.59
CA GLU A 173 -11.39 -1.07 -3.81
C GLU A 173 -11.28 -1.58 -2.37
N ARG A 174 -10.82 -2.82 -2.18
CA ARG A 174 -10.65 -3.39 -0.84
C ARG A 174 -9.56 -2.69 -0.03
N ILE A 175 -8.44 -2.36 -0.64
CA ILE A 175 -7.34 -1.65 0.04
C ILE A 175 -7.82 -0.26 0.46
N VAL A 176 -8.51 0.46 -0.43
CA VAL A 176 -9.08 1.78 -0.14
C VAL A 176 -10.10 1.72 1.00
N GLU A 177 -10.97 0.69 1.01
CA GLU A 177 -11.88 0.42 2.14
C GLU A 177 -11.09 0.21 3.45
N GLU A 178 -10.01 -0.58 3.41
CA GLU A 178 -9.17 -0.85 4.58
C GLU A 178 -8.38 0.36 5.10
N ILE A 179 -8.04 1.31 4.23
CA ILE A 179 -7.41 2.59 4.63
C ILE A 179 -8.46 3.54 5.25
N ARG A 180 -9.68 3.59 4.68
CA ARG A 180 -10.72 4.53 5.08
C ARG A 180 -11.51 4.10 6.31
N GLU A 181 -11.68 2.79 6.51
CA GLU A 181 -12.52 2.25 7.58
C GLU A 181 -11.68 1.61 8.69
N GLU A 182 -11.52 2.34 9.80
CA GLU A 182 -10.70 1.87 10.91
C GLU A 182 -11.36 0.71 11.70
N ASP A 183 -12.69 0.61 11.68
CA ASP A 183 -13.43 -0.39 12.45
C ASP A 183 -13.63 -1.74 11.73
N LEU A 184 -12.94 -1.94 10.60
CA LEU A 184 -13.02 -3.21 9.89
C LEU A 184 -12.48 -4.35 10.74
N LYS A 185 -13.39 -5.27 11.09
CA LYS A 185 -13.07 -6.46 11.89
C LYS A 185 -11.95 -7.32 11.29
N TYR A 186 -11.83 -7.33 9.95
CA TYR A 186 -10.79 -8.07 9.25
C TYR A 186 -10.12 -7.13 8.25
N ARG A 187 -8.80 -7.06 8.33
CA ARG A 187 -7.94 -6.39 7.36
C ARG A 187 -6.97 -7.39 6.77
N ARG A 188 -6.59 -7.21 5.52
CA ARG A 188 -5.64 -8.09 4.84
C ARG A 188 -4.42 -7.33 4.31
N PHE A 189 -4.64 -6.09 3.87
CA PHE A 189 -3.68 -5.29 3.13
C PHE A 189 -3.16 -4.14 3.98
N ALA A 190 -4.06 -3.32 4.56
CA ALA A 190 -3.67 -2.12 5.29
C ALA A 190 -3.39 -2.41 6.77
N GLY A 191 -2.34 -1.78 7.31
CA GLY A 191 -2.01 -1.82 8.74
C GLY A 191 -1.34 -3.11 9.23
N ARG A 192 -0.74 -3.89 8.33
CA ARG A 192 0.12 -5.02 8.73
C ARG A 192 1.37 -4.47 9.44
N GLU A 193 1.80 -5.09 10.53
CA GLU A 193 3.13 -4.88 11.09
C GLU A 193 4.14 -5.53 10.14
N GLU A 194 5.22 -4.79 9.82
CA GLU A 194 6.38 -5.27 9.06
C GLU A 194 7.21 -6.24 9.92
#